data_AF-A0A7J7WGJ6-F1
#
_entry.id   AF-A0A7J7WGJ6-F1
#
_cell.length_a   1.000
_cell.length_b   1.000
_cell.length_c   1.000
_cell.angle_alpha   90.00
_cell.angle_beta   90.00
_cell.angle_gamma   90.00
#
_symmetry.space_group_name_H-M   'P 1'
#
loop_
_entity.id
_entity.type
_entity.pdbx_description
1 polymer ?
#
loop_
_entity_poly.entity_id
_entity_poly.type
_entity_poly.pdbx_seq_one_letter_code
_entity_poly.pdbx_strand_id
1 'polypeptide(L)'
;MSPEFYREYVAIKTKKRILLYTMNPNKFRACQFLIKFHERRNDKIIVFADNVFALKEYAIRLNKPYIYGPTSQGERMQILQNFKHNPKINTIFISKVGDTSFDLPEANVLIQISSHGGSRRQEAQRLGRVLRAKKGMVAEEYNAFFYSLVSQDTQEMAYSTKRQRFLVDQGYSFKVITKLAGMEEEELAFSTKEEQQQLLQKVLAATDLDAEEEVVAGEFGSKSSQVSRRFGTMSSMSGADDTVYMEYHAARSKASSKHVHPLFKRFRK
;
A
#
# COMPACT_ATOMS: atom_id res chain seq x y z
N MET A 1 -12.11 15.28 -0.79
CA MET A 1 -11.70 14.69 0.52
C MET A 1 -12.82 14.92 1.52
N SER A 2 -12.91 14.19 2.63
CA SER A 2 -13.87 14.54 3.69
C SER A 2 -13.45 15.87 4.35
N PRO A 3 -14.39 16.79 4.65
CA PRO A 3 -14.07 18.11 5.19
C PRO A 3 -13.27 18.06 6.50
N GLU A 4 -13.56 17.09 7.36
CA GLU A 4 -12.90 16.91 8.66
C GLU A 4 -11.42 16.56 8.48
N PHE A 5 -11.10 15.68 7.54
CA PHE A 5 -9.73 15.33 7.20
C PHE A 5 -8.99 16.52 6.55
N TYR A 6 -9.68 17.32 5.75
CA TYR A 6 -9.09 18.51 5.10
C TYR A 6 -8.73 19.59 6.10
N ARG A 7 -9.61 19.82 7.08
CA ARG A 7 -9.35 20.78 8.17
C ARG A 7 -8.07 20.44 8.93
N GLU A 8 -7.89 19.18 9.31
CA GLU A 8 -6.66 18.74 10.00
C GLU A 8 -5.44 18.77 9.06
N TYR A 9 -5.63 18.49 7.76
CA TYR A 9 -4.55 18.48 6.77
C TYR A 9 -3.94 19.87 6.57
N VAL A 10 -4.76 20.92 6.55
CA VAL A 10 -4.26 22.30 6.42
C VAL A 10 -3.65 22.82 7.72
N ALA A 11 -4.14 22.34 8.88
CA ALA A 11 -3.62 22.72 10.19
C ALA A 11 -2.24 22.12 10.48
N ILE A 12 -2.03 20.85 10.11
CA ILE A 12 -0.80 20.10 10.42
C ILE A 12 0.22 20.25 9.28
N LYS A 13 1.39 20.83 9.59
CA LYS A 13 2.50 21.01 8.63
C LYS A 13 3.58 19.92 8.70
N THR A 14 3.45 18.95 9.61
CA THR A 14 4.41 17.83 9.77
C THR A 14 4.12 16.68 8.80
N LYS A 15 4.96 15.64 8.82
CA LYS A 15 4.79 14.43 7.99
C LYS A 15 3.44 13.73 8.24
N LYS A 16 2.89 13.80 9.45
CA LYS A 16 1.56 13.27 9.78
C LYS A 16 0.44 13.67 8.81
N ARG A 17 0.51 14.84 8.16
CA ARG A 17 -0.47 15.25 7.14
C ARG A 17 -0.55 14.27 5.95
N ILE A 18 0.50 13.48 5.72
CA ILE A 18 0.55 12.41 4.71
C ILE A 18 -0.49 11.34 5.02
N LEU A 19 -0.62 10.97 6.29
CA LEU A 19 -1.62 9.99 6.72
C LEU A 19 -3.05 10.49 6.51
N LEU A 20 -3.31 11.79 6.70
CA LEU A 20 -4.65 12.35 6.54
C LEU A 20 -5.21 12.16 5.12
N TYR A 21 -4.41 12.45 4.08
CA TYR A 21 -4.88 12.25 2.71
C TYR A 21 -4.80 10.79 2.25
N THR A 22 -3.96 9.96 2.88
CA THR A 22 -3.83 8.53 2.58
C THR A 22 -4.98 7.72 3.19
N MET A 23 -5.39 8.06 4.40
CA MET A 23 -6.45 7.42 5.19
C MET A 23 -7.82 8.09 5.00
N ASN A 24 -7.99 8.86 3.93
CA ASN A 24 -9.27 9.49 3.60
C ASN A 24 -10.37 8.41 3.38
N PRO A 25 -11.51 8.48 4.10
CA PRO A 25 -12.61 7.52 3.94
C PRO A 25 -13.13 7.40 2.52
N ASN A 26 -13.18 8.50 1.77
CA ASN A 26 -13.62 8.49 0.37
C ASN A 26 -12.67 7.68 -0.52
N LYS A 27 -11.36 7.74 -0.22
CA LYS A 27 -10.34 6.96 -0.92
C LYS A 27 -10.50 5.47 -0.60
N PHE A 28 -10.79 5.14 0.66
CA PHE A 28 -11.11 3.76 1.06
C PHE A 28 -12.34 3.24 0.30
N ARG A 29 -13.43 4.02 0.25
CA ARG A 29 -14.65 3.65 -0.46
C ARG A 29 -14.43 3.40 -1.94
N ALA A 30 -13.67 4.27 -2.61
CA ALA A 30 -13.28 4.07 -4.01
C ALA A 30 -12.45 2.78 -4.20
N CYS A 31 -11.49 2.52 -3.32
CA CYS A 31 -10.69 1.29 -3.34
C CYS A 31 -11.58 0.04 -3.18
N GLN A 32 -12.47 0.03 -2.18
CA GLN A 32 -13.41 -1.05 -1.94
C GLN A 32 -14.34 -1.30 -3.13
N PHE A 33 -14.87 -0.24 -3.72
CA PHE A 33 -15.72 -0.31 -4.90
C PHE A 33 -14.98 -0.95 -6.07
N LEU A 34 -13.78 -0.47 -6.40
CA LEU A 34 -12.98 -1.02 -7.51
C LEU A 34 -12.62 -2.49 -7.28
N ILE A 35 -12.30 -2.88 -6.04
CA ILE A 35 -12.06 -4.28 -5.71
C ILE A 35 -13.29 -5.12 -6.00
N LYS A 36 -14.47 -4.76 -5.47
CA LYS A 36 -15.71 -5.52 -5.71
C LYS A 36 -16.10 -5.55 -7.19
N PHE A 37 -15.94 -4.42 -7.90
CA PHE A 37 -16.22 -4.29 -9.32
C PHE A 37 -15.39 -5.27 -10.18
N HIS A 38 -14.11 -5.44 -9.86
CA HIS A 38 -13.22 -6.35 -10.57
C HIS A 38 -13.28 -7.79 -10.04
N GLU A 39 -13.62 -8.01 -8.77
CA GLU A 39 -13.89 -9.36 -8.24
C GLU A 39 -15.11 -9.98 -8.95
N ARG A 40 -16.17 -9.22 -9.26
CA ARG A 40 -17.31 -9.69 -10.07
C ARG A 40 -16.90 -10.12 -11.49
N ARG A 41 -15.81 -9.57 -12.02
CA ARG A 41 -15.25 -9.90 -13.33
C ARG A 41 -14.24 -11.06 -13.28
N ASN A 42 -13.93 -11.57 -12.08
CA ASN A 42 -12.86 -12.53 -11.85
C ASN A 42 -11.48 -12.03 -12.33
N ASP A 43 -11.22 -10.73 -12.20
CA ASP A 43 -9.92 -10.17 -12.52
C ASP A 43 -8.95 -10.31 -11.34
N LYS A 44 -7.66 -10.49 -11.62
CA LYS A 44 -6.60 -10.47 -10.60
C LYS A 44 -6.22 -9.04 -10.27
N ILE A 45 -6.32 -8.68 -9.00
CA ILE A 45 -6.17 -7.32 -8.47
C ILE A 45 -4.98 -7.26 -7.51
N ILE A 46 -4.06 -6.34 -7.76
CA ILE A 46 -3.02 -5.98 -6.81
C ILE A 46 -3.29 -4.57 -6.32
N VAL A 47 -3.28 -4.38 -5.00
CA VAL A 47 -3.41 -3.07 -4.38
C VAL A 47 -2.06 -2.67 -3.78
N PHE A 48 -1.50 -1.58 -4.26
CA PHE A 48 -0.22 -1.04 -3.83
C PHE A 48 -0.42 0.13 -2.86
N ALA A 49 0.27 0.10 -1.73
CA ALA A 49 0.31 1.21 -0.79
C ALA A 49 1.72 1.39 -0.22
N ASP A 50 2.32 2.56 -0.43
CA ASP A 50 3.69 2.85 0.01
C ASP A 50 3.78 2.92 1.55
N ASN A 51 2.67 3.31 2.20
CA ASN A 51 2.57 3.44 3.65
C ASN A 51 1.99 2.15 4.28
N VAL A 52 2.78 1.53 5.16
CA VAL A 52 2.43 0.24 5.81
C VAL A 52 1.27 0.38 6.78
N PHE A 53 1.14 1.52 7.47
CA PHE A 53 0.02 1.78 8.38
C PHE A 53 -1.30 1.76 7.60
N ALA A 54 -1.36 2.48 6.48
CA ALA A 54 -2.52 2.47 5.60
C ALA A 54 -2.77 1.10 4.97
N LEU A 55 -1.72 0.42 4.48
CA LEU A 55 -1.83 -0.93 3.92
C LEU A 55 -2.53 -1.88 4.88
N LYS A 56 -2.08 -1.93 6.13
CA LYS A 56 -2.65 -2.80 7.17
C LYS A 56 -4.11 -2.46 7.43
N GLU A 57 -4.45 -1.17 7.55
CA GLU A 57 -5.83 -0.78 7.81
C GLU A 57 -6.77 -1.19 6.67
N TYR A 58 -6.36 -0.95 5.43
CA TYR A 58 -7.15 -1.34 4.26
C TYR A 58 -7.30 -2.86 4.18
N ALA A 59 -6.22 -3.61 4.30
CA ALA A 59 -6.22 -5.06 4.16
C ALA A 59 -7.03 -5.74 5.27
N ILE A 60 -6.91 -5.30 6.53
CA ILE A 60 -7.64 -5.86 7.66
C ILE A 60 -9.13 -5.56 7.52
N ARG A 61 -9.52 -4.32 7.22
CA ARG A 61 -10.92 -3.91 7.12
C ARG A 61 -11.63 -4.58 5.94
N LEU A 62 -10.93 -4.81 4.83
CA LEU A 62 -11.44 -5.48 3.64
C LEU A 62 -11.23 -7.01 3.66
N ASN A 63 -10.62 -7.54 4.71
CA ASN A 63 -10.31 -8.95 4.90
C ASN A 63 -9.55 -9.56 3.70
N LYS A 64 -8.51 -8.86 3.22
CA LYS A 64 -7.66 -9.30 2.10
C LYS A 64 -6.24 -9.63 2.57
N PRO A 65 -5.54 -10.58 1.94
CA PRO A 65 -4.14 -10.87 2.23
C PRO A 65 -3.25 -9.67 1.94
N TYR A 66 -2.19 -9.47 2.74
CA TYR A 66 -1.23 -8.40 2.53
C TYR A 66 0.22 -8.83 2.76
N ILE A 67 1.15 -8.20 2.06
CA ILE A 67 2.60 -8.43 2.18
C ILE A 67 3.28 -7.09 2.51
N TYR A 68 4.12 -7.11 3.54
CA TYR A 68 4.95 -5.98 3.97
C TYR A 68 6.31 -6.50 4.47
N GLY A 69 7.26 -5.63 4.83
CA GLY A 69 8.65 -6.00 5.14
C GLY A 69 8.81 -7.13 6.15
N PRO A 70 8.21 -7.03 7.34
CA PRO A 70 8.22 -8.09 8.35
C PRO A 70 7.51 -9.41 7.97
N THR A 71 6.83 -9.51 6.83
CA THR A 71 6.20 -10.77 6.39
C THR A 71 7.29 -11.82 6.08
N SER A 72 7.23 -12.97 6.77
CA SER A 72 8.17 -14.08 6.56
C SER A 72 8.16 -14.60 5.12
N GLN A 73 9.28 -15.15 4.66
CA GLN A 73 9.37 -15.67 3.28
C GLN A 73 8.40 -16.82 3.01
N GLY A 74 8.18 -17.70 3.99
CA GLY A 74 7.22 -18.80 3.87
C GLY A 74 5.78 -18.31 3.70
N GLU A 75 5.34 -17.37 4.55
CA GLU A 75 4.01 -16.76 4.45
C GLU A 75 3.85 -15.98 3.14
N ARG A 76 4.88 -15.22 2.74
CA ARG A 76 4.91 -14.49 1.47
C ARG A 76 4.70 -15.43 0.28
N MET A 77 5.47 -16.51 0.21
CA MET A 77 5.34 -17.49 -0.87
C MET A 77 3.94 -18.11 -0.88
N GLN A 78 3.40 -18.45 0.28
CA GLN A 78 2.04 -19.00 0.39
C GLN A 78 0.97 -18.01 -0.10
N ILE A 79 1.08 -16.72 0.23
CA ILE A 79 0.16 -15.68 -0.26
C ILE A 79 0.24 -15.57 -1.79
N LEU A 80 1.46 -15.53 -2.35
CA LEU A 80 1.68 -15.41 -3.79
C LEU A 80 1.18 -16.62 -4.56
N GLN A 81 1.45 -17.83 -4.07
CA GLN A 81 0.97 -19.09 -4.67
C GLN A 81 -0.55 -19.17 -4.64
N ASN A 82 -1.17 -18.77 -3.53
CA ASN A 82 -2.63 -18.66 -3.46
C ASN A 82 -3.17 -17.63 -4.44
N PHE A 83 -2.55 -16.46 -4.56
CA PHE A 83 -3.01 -15.46 -5.52
C PHE A 83 -2.89 -15.95 -6.97
N LYS A 84 -1.81 -16.66 -7.33
CA LYS A 84 -1.60 -17.20 -8.68
C LYS A 84 -2.57 -18.33 -9.01
N HIS A 85 -2.72 -19.31 -8.13
CA HIS A 85 -3.38 -20.58 -8.47
C HIS A 85 -4.77 -20.74 -7.86
N ASN A 86 -5.10 -20.03 -6.78
CA ASN A 86 -6.39 -20.16 -6.12
C ASN A 86 -7.39 -19.16 -6.71
N PRO A 87 -8.45 -19.61 -7.42
CA PRO A 87 -9.46 -18.71 -8.00
C PRO A 87 -10.33 -18.02 -6.95
N LYS A 88 -10.28 -18.46 -5.68
CA LYS A 88 -11.01 -17.83 -4.57
C LYS A 88 -10.31 -16.57 -4.03
N ILE A 89 -9.05 -16.34 -4.42
CA ILE A 89 -8.24 -15.22 -3.95
C ILE A 89 -7.77 -14.42 -5.15
N ASN A 90 -8.48 -13.32 -5.41
CA ASN A 90 -8.25 -12.47 -6.57
C ASN A 90 -7.71 -11.10 -6.19
N THR A 91 -7.46 -10.85 -4.90
CA THR A 91 -6.96 -9.55 -4.43
C THR A 91 -5.86 -9.76 -3.40
N ILE A 92 -4.75 -9.05 -3.58
CA ILE A 92 -3.67 -8.95 -2.59
C ILE A 92 -3.24 -7.50 -2.42
N PHE A 93 -2.81 -7.18 -1.20
CA PHE A 93 -2.26 -5.88 -0.83
C PHE A 93 -0.75 -6.01 -0.69
N ILE A 94 0.01 -5.08 -1.25
CA ILE A 94 1.48 -5.13 -1.23
C ILE A 94 2.03 -3.75 -0.89
N SER A 95 2.98 -3.70 0.04
CA SER A 95 3.74 -2.48 0.31
C SER A 95 4.85 -2.26 -0.73
N LYS A 96 5.68 -1.25 -0.48
CA LYS A 96 6.89 -0.95 -1.27
C LYS A 96 7.84 -2.15 -1.46
N VAL A 97 7.77 -3.18 -0.63
CA VAL A 97 8.56 -4.42 -0.83
C VAL A 97 8.30 -5.11 -2.18
N GLY A 98 7.14 -4.88 -2.79
CA GLY A 98 6.81 -5.40 -4.12
C GLY A 98 7.64 -4.78 -5.25
N ASP A 99 8.33 -3.67 -5.02
CA ASP A 99 9.06 -2.96 -6.07
C ASP A 99 10.46 -3.53 -6.32
N THR A 100 11.13 -3.97 -5.26
CA THR A 100 12.58 -4.28 -5.29
C THR A 100 12.90 -5.75 -5.12
N SER A 101 12.07 -6.52 -4.41
CA SER A 101 12.57 -7.70 -3.70
C SER A 101 12.00 -9.04 -4.17
N PHE A 102 11.06 -9.08 -5.12
CA PHE A 102 10.52 -10.34 -5.63
C PHE A 102 9.72 -10.17 -6.94
N ASP A 103 9.56 -11.27 -7.67
CA ASP A 103 8.76 -11.29 -8.89
C ASP A 103 7.26 -11.31 -8.56
N LEU A 104 6.60 -10.20 -8.87
CA LEU A 104 5.18 -10.06 -8.65
C LEU A 104 4.39 -10.93 -9.62
N PRO A 105 3.32 -11.61 -9.17
CA PRO A 105 2.44 -12.34 -10.05
C PRO A 105 1.76 -11.41 -11.05
N GLU A 106 1.44 -11.97 -12.21
CA GLU A 106 0.65 -11.28 -13.24
C GLU A 106 -0.73 -10.88 -12.68
N ALA A 107 -1.12 -9.63 -12.91
CA ALA A 107 -2.42 -9.10 -12.51
C ALA A 107 -3.07 -8.34 -13.66
N ASN A 108 -4.40 -8.30 -13.67
CA ASN A 108 -5.17 -7.53 -14.66
C ASN A 108 -5.39 -6.10 -14.19
N VAL A 109 -5.45 -5.89 -12.87
CA VAL A 109 -5.79 -4.62 -12.25
C VAL A 109 -4.76 -4.27 -11.21
N LEU A 110 -4.20 -3.06 -11.32
CA LEU A 110 -3.36 -2.47 -10.29
C LEU A 110 -4.06 -1.23 -9.73
N ILE A 111 -4.25 -1.20 -8.42
CA ILE A 111 -4.80 -0.05 -7.69
C ILE A 111 -3.69 0.51 -6.81
N GLN A 112 -3.33 1.78 -6.98
CA GLN A 112 -2.35 2.46 -6.14
C GLN A 112 -3.05 3.49 -5.24
N ILE A 113 -2.98 3.28 -3.93
CA ILE A 113 -3.71 4.08 -2.92
C ILE A 113 -2.98 5.40 -2.64
N SER A 114 -1.68 5.32 -2.43
CA SER A 114 -0.83 6.48 -2.21
C SER A 114 0.37 6.33 -3.11
N SER A 115 0.82 7.46 -3.64
CA SER A 115 2.10 7.54 -4.30
C SER A 115 2.74 8.85 -3.96
N HIS A 116 3.81 8.76 -3.18
CA HIS A 116 4.63 9.91 -2.87
C HIS A 116 5.97 9.80 -3.61
N GLY A 117 6.43 10.93 -4.16
CA GLY A 117 7.85 11.22 -4.41
C GLY A 117 8.73 10.26 -5.22
N GLY A 118 8.20 9.18 -5.82
CA GLY A 118 8.99 8.15 -6.48
C GLY A 118 9.45 8.47 -7.91
N SER A 119 10.35 7.63 -8.44
CA SER A 119 10.77 7.68 -9.84
C SER A 119 9.62 7.22 -10.74
N ARG A 120 9.05 8.15 -11.52
CA ARG A 120 7.98 7.87 -12.49
C ARG A 120 8.39 6.78 -13.50
N ARG A 121 9.68 6.69 -13.82
CA ARG A 121 10.24 5.63 -14.66
C ARG A 121 10.13 4.26 -13.99
N GLN A 122 10.46 4.15 -12.70
CA GLN A 122 10.31 2.90 -11.95
C GLN A 122 8.83 2.48 -11.86
N GLU A 123 7.94 3.45 -11.64
CA GLU A 123 6.50 3.20 -11.59
C GLU A 123 5.99 2.65 -12.94
N ALA A 124 6.35 3.25 -14.07
CA ALA A 124 5.95 2.73 -15.39
C ALA A 124 6.58 1.37 -15.72
N GLN A 125 7.84 1.14 -15.35
CA GLN A 125 8.46 -0.18 -15.48
C GLN A 125 7.72 -1.25 -14.66
N ARG A 126 7.33 -0.91 -13.43
CA ARG A 126 6.49 -1.77 -12.58
C ARG A 126 5.15 -2.05 -13.22
N LEU A 127 4.47 -1.03 -13.75
CA LEU A 127 3.20 -1.20 -14.48
C LEU A 127 3.37 -2.22 -15.62
N GLY A 128 4.40 -2.07 -16.44
CA GLY A 128 4.68 -2.98 -17.55
C GLY A 128 5.04 -4.41 -17.13
N ARG A 129 5.58 -4.61 -15.92
CA ARG A 129 5.87 -5.95 -15.39
C ARG A 129 4.65 -6.64 -14.78
N VAL A 130 3.84 -5.89 -14.05
CA VAL A 130 2.73 -6.42 -13.25
C VAL A 130 1.47 -6.60 -14.10
N LEU A 131 1.15 -5.61 -14.94
CA LEU A 131 -0.09 -5.62 -15.71
C LEU A 131 0.02 -6.56 -16.91
N ARG A 132 -0.98 -7.44 -17.03
CA ARG A 132 -1.15 -8.36 -18.15
C ARG A 132 -2.60 -8.37 -18.59
N ALA A 133 -2.80 -8.36 -19.90
CA ALA A 133 -4.11 -8.53 -20.48
C ALA A 133 -4.73 -9.87 -20.04
N LYS A 134 -6.03 -9.85 -19.75
CA LYS A 134 -6.78 -11.07 -19.48
C LYS A 134 -6.73 -12.01 -20.69
N LYS A 135 -6.35 -13.26 -20.47
CA LYS A 135 -6.28 -14.28 -21.53
C LYS A 135 -7.69 -14.61 -22.03
N GLY A 136 -7.87 -14.67 -23.35
CA GLY A 136 -9.11 -15.15 -23.98
C GLY A 136 -10.17 -14.09 -24.31
N MET A 137 -9.89 -12.80 -24.13
CA MET A 137 -10.74 -11.73 -24.69
C MET A 137 -10.33 -11.41 -26.13
N VAL A 138 -11.32 -11.27 -27.01
CA VAL A 138 -11.14 -10.79 -28.39
C VAL A 138 -10.54 -9.37 -28.32
N ALA A 139 -9.50 -9.13 -29.10
CA ALA A 139 -8.47 -8.10 -28.90
C ALA A 139 -8.90 -6.62 -29.08
N GLU A 140 -10.19 -6.30 -28.98
CA GLU A 140 -10.70 -4.96 -29.30
C GLU A 140 -10.92 -4.05 -28.07
N GLU A 141 -10.85 -4.58 -26.84
CA GLU A 141 -11.04 -3.79 -25.61
C GLU A 141 -9.81 -3.78 -24.67
N TYR A 142 -9.71 -2.72 -23.86
CA TYR A 142 -8.68 -2.56 -22.84
C TYR A 142 -8.84 -3.60 -21.72
N ASN A 143 -7.88 -4.51 -21.60
CA ASN A 143 -7.96 -5.68 -20.70
C ASN A 143 -7.04 -5.60 -19.47
N ALA A 144 -6.40 -4.45 -19.24
CA ALA A 144 -5.58 -4.19 -18.07
C ALA A 144 -5.83 -2.76 -17.57
N PHE A 145 -6.04 -2.62 -16.26
CA PHE A 145 -6.41 -1.34 -15.66
C PHE A 145 -5.40 -0.91 -14.60
N PHE A 146 -5.02 0.35 -14.66
CA PHE A 146 -4.26 1.02 -13.60
C PHE A 146 -5.09 2.14 -13.01
N TYR A 147 -5.36 2.06 -11.71
CA TYR A 147 -6.04 3.10 -10.95
C TYR A 147 -5.08 3.77 -9.99
N SER A 148 -4.94 5.09 -10.08
CA SER A 148 -4.25 5.90 -9.07
C SER A 148 -5.31 6.67 -8.27
N LEU A 149 -5.44 6.35 -6.99
CA LEU A 149 -6.41 7.00 -6.11
C LEU A 149 -5.80 8.27 -5.50
N VAL A 150 -6.41 9.41 -5.79
CA VAL A 150 -5.87 10.73 -5.44
C VAL A 150 -6.87 11.47 -4.55
N SER A 151 -6.42 11.96 -3.40
CA SER A 151 -7.19 12.87 -2.57
C SER A 151 -7.09 14.29 -3.14
N GLN A 152 -8.24 14.82 -3.56
CA GLN A 152 -8.37 16.19 -4.08
C GLN A 152 -7.90 17.24 -3.06
N ASP A 153 -7.40 18.37 -3.57
CA ASP A 153 -6.89 19.52 -2.81
C ASP A 153 -5.70 19.20 -1.88
N THR A 154 -4.99 18.11 -2.17
CA THR A 154 -3.79 17.71 -1.44
C THR A 154 -2.57 17.68 -2.33
N GLN A 155 -1.39 17.50 -1.73
CA GLN A 155 -0.13 17.35 -2.46
C GLN A 155 -0.16 16.22 -3.51
N GLU A 156 -1.01 15.20 -3.33
CA GLU A 156 -1.17 14.11 -4.31
C GLU A 156 -1.65 14.60 -5.69
N MET A 157 -2.45 15.67 -5.74
CA MET A 157 -2.91 16.28 -7.01
C MET A 157 -1.72 16.74 -7.85
N ALA A 158 -0.76 17.45 -7.23
CA ALA A 158 0.43 17.95 -7.91
C ALA A 158 1.32 16.81 -8.45
N TYR A 159 1.42 15.69 -7.72
CA TYR A 159 2.13 14.51 -8.20
C TYR A 159 1.37 13.79 -9.31
N SER A 160 0.04 13.72 -9.21
CA SER A 160 -0.83 13.08 -10.20
C SER A 160 -0.76 13.79 -11.56
N THR A 161 -0.73 15.13 -11.59
CA THR A 161 -0.54 15.89 -12.85
C THR A 161 0.79 15.55 -13.51
N LYS A 162 1.87 15.43 -12.73
CA LYS A 162 3.21 15.04 -13.24
C LYS A 162 3.23 13.59 -13.72
N ARG A 163 2.50 12.69 -13.05
CA ARG A 163 2.31 11.29 -13.47
C ARG A 163 1.54 11.19 -14.76
N GLN A 164 0.41 11.89 -14.88
CA GLN A 164 -0.41 11.92 -16.09
C GLN A 164 0.44 12.32 -17.30
N ARG A 165 1.18 13.43 -17.21
CA ARG A 165 2.06 13.87 -18.29
C ARG A 165 3.05 12.77 -18.69
N PHE A 166 3.73 12.18 -17.71
CA PHE A 166 4.71 11.12 -17.97
C PHE A 166 4.08 9.87 -18.62
N LEU A 167 2.91 9.41 -18.16
CA LEU A 167 2.24 8.24 -18.72
C LEU A 167 1.75 8.49 -20.15
N VAL A 168 1.22 9.68 -20.42
CA VAL A 168 0.82 10.09 -21.78
C VAL A 168 2.03 10.16 -22.71
N ASP A 169 3.15 10.72 -22.25
CA ASP A 169 4.41 10.77 -23.02
C ASP A 169 4.95 9.36 -23.36
N GLN A 170 4.58 8.33 -22.59
CA GLN A 170 4.92 6.92 -22.86
C GLN A 170 3.87 6.19 -23.71
N GLY A 171 2.79 6.87 -24.12
CA GLY A 171 1.74 6.30 -24.98
C GLY A 171 0.62 5.57 -24.23
N TYR A 172 0.53 5.69 -22.90
CA TYR A 172 -0.59 5.10 -22.16
C TYR A 172 -1.88 5.92 -22.31
N SER A 173 -3.01 5.23 -22.48
CA SER A 173 -4.34 5.85 -22.38
C SER A 173 -4.61 6.25 -20.93
N PHE A 174 -5.00 7.50 -20.71
CA PHE A 174 -5.21 8.06 -19.38
C PHE A 174 -6.57 8.76 -19.29
N LYS A 175 -7.36 8.42 -18.27
CA LYS A 175 -8.66 9.03 -18.01
C LYS A 175 -8.76 9.47 -16.55
N VAL A 176 -9.16 10.71 -16.34
CA VAL A 176 -9.51 11.23 -15.01
C VAL A 176 -10.97 10.88 -14.72
N ILE A 177 -11.21 10.18 -13.62
CA ILE A 177 -12.56 9.79 -13.17
C ILE A 177 -12.81 10.46 -11.83
N THR A 178 -13.82 11.33 -11.75
CA THR A 178 -14.20 12.04 -10.53
C THR A 178 -15.31 11.34 -9.76
N LYS A 179 -16.20 10.64 -10.48
CA LYS A 179 -17.32 9.87 -9.92
C LYS A 179 -17.31 8.46 -10.51
N LEU A 180 -17.39 7.46 -9.65
CA LEU A 180 -17.52 6.06 -10.05
C LEU A 180 -19.00 5.72 -10.16
N ALA A 181 -19.45 5.30 -11.35
CA ALA A 181 -20.83 4.92 -11.58
C ALA A 181 -21.22 3.70 -10.73
N GLY A 182 -22.36 3.76 -10.03
CA GLY A 182 -22.84 2.68 -9.16
C GLY A 182 -22.18 2.61 -7.78
N MET A 183 -21.31 3.56 -7.42
CA MET A 183 -20.65 3.57 -6.10
C MET A 183 -21.63 3.78 -4.94
N GLU A 184 -22.70 4.55 -5.16
CA GLU A 184 -23.74 4.80 -4.14
C GLU A 184 -24.72 3.63 -3.96
N GLU A 185 -24.78 2.72 -4.94
CA GLU A 185 -25.63 1.52 -4.88
C GLU A 185 -24.95 0.38 -4.11
N GLU A 186 -23.66 0.52 -3.83
CA GLU A 186 -22.88 -0.47 -3.12
C GLU A 186 -22.84 -0.23 -1.60
N GLU A 187 -22.94 -1.31 -0.84
CA GLU A 187 -22.66 -1.29 0.59
C GLU A 187 -21.14 -1.12 0.82
N LEU A 188 -20.74 0.13 1.06
CA LEU A 188 -19.35 0.51 1.31
C LEU A 188 -19.13 0.88 2.79
N ALA A 189 -17.94 0.58 3.30
CA ALA A 189 -17.54 0.97 4.65
C ALA A 189 -17.38 2.49 4.75
N PHE A 190 -17.37 3.03 5.97
CA PHE A 190 -17.35 4.47 6.22
C PHE A 190 -18.57 5.19 5.62
N SER A 191 -19.74 4.54 5.66
CA SER A 191 -21.01 5.14 5.31
C SER A 191 -21.49 6.13 6.37
N THR A 192 -21.20 5.85 7.65
CA THR A 192 -21.58 6.71 8.78
C THR A 192 -20.47 7.70 9.14
N LYS A 193 -20.88 8.88 9.64
CA LYS A 193 -19.93 9.88 10.15
C LYS A 193 -19.17 9.38 11.36
N GLU A 194 -19.77 8.52 12.17
CA GLU A 194 -19.13 7.95 13.36
C GLU A 194 -17.92 7.08 12.98
N GLU A 195 -18.05 6.18 12.00
CA GLU A 195 -16.92 5.37 11.52
C GLU A 195 -15.80 6.26 10.93
N GLN A 196 -16.18 7.33 10.23
CA GLN A 196 -15.22 8.30 9.70
C GLN A 196 -14.48 9.07 10.80
N GLN A 197 -15.18 9.44 11.88
CA GLN A 197 -14.59 10.09 13.05
C GLN A 197 -13.67 9.14 13.81
N GLN A 198 -14.05 7.88 14.00
CA GLN A 198 -13.18 6.87 14.61
C GLN A 198 -11.89 6.69 13.82
N LEU A 199 -11.98 6.65 12.48
CA LEU A 199 -10.79 6.63 11.63
C LEU A 199 -9.94 7.89 11.79
N LEU A 200 -10.57 9.07 11.82
CA LEU A 200 -9.85 10.32 12.02
C LEU A 200 -9.12 10.34 13.37
N GLN A 201 -9.76 9.91 14.46
CA GLN A 201 -9.13 9.83 15.78
C GLN A 201 -7.94 8.86 15.77
N LYS A 202 -8.07 7.72 15.08
CA LYS A 202 -6.97 6.78 14.90
C LYS A 202 -5.79 7.40 14.13
N VAL A 203 -6.05 8.19 13.09
CA VAL A 203 -5.02 8.92 12.34
C VAL A 203 -4.39 10.04 13.19
N LEU A 204 -5.19 10.72 14.02
CA LEU A 204 -4.70 11.73 14.96
C LEU A 204 -3.94 11.12 16.14
N ALA A 205 -4.15 9.85 16.48
CA ALA A 205 -3.35 9.13 17.46
C ALA A 205 -2.05 8.56 16.85
N ALA A 206 -1.97 8.40 15.53
CA ALA A 206 -0.79 7.89 14.85
C ALA A 206 0.42 8.83 14.98
N THR A 207 1.62 8.25 14.96
CA THR A 207 2.89 8.97 15.09
C THR A 207 3.44 9.40 13.74
N ASP A 208 4.43 10.29 13.71
CA ASP A 208 5.12 10.64 12.46
C ASP A 208 5.86 9.45 11.84
N LEU A 209 6.27 8.45 12.64
CA LEU A 209 6.90 7.21 12.15
C LEU A 209 5.93 6.39 11.30
N ASP A 210 4.64 6.38 11.66
CA ASP A 210 3.60 5.69 10.89
C ASP A 210 3.37 6.36 9.53
N ALA A 211 3.74 7.63 9.37
CA ALA A 211 3.63 8.37 8.13
C ALA A 211 4.81 8.14 7.17
N GLU A 212 5.89 7.51 7.64
CA GLU A 212 7.06 7.25 6.81
C GLU A 212 6.81 6.11 5.81
N GLU A 213 7.48 6.21 4.66
CA GLU A 213 7.52 5.11 3.71
C GLU A 213 8.35 3.96 4.28
N GLU A 214 7.99 2.74 3.90
CA GLU A 214 8.81 1.58 4.24
C GLU A 214 10.17 1.68 3.54
N VAL A 215 11.24 1.60 4.33
CA VAL A 215 12.61 1.55 3.80
C VAL A 215 12.91 0.10 3.40
N VAL A 216 13.11 -0.14 2.10
CA VAL A 216 13.46 -1.48 1.62
C VAL A 216 14.98 -1.61 1.49
N ALA A 217 15.52 -2.73 1.98
CA ALA A 217 16.95 -3.03 1.90
C ALA A 217 17.41 -3.01 0.43
N GLY A 218 18.35 -2.11 0.11
CA GLY A 218 18.85 -1.88 -1.25
C GLY A 218 18.54 -0.49 -1.83
N GLU A 219 17.65 0.30 -1.22
CA GLU A 219 17.32 1.67 -1.69
C GLU A 219 18.35 2.74 -1.23
N PHE A 220 19.48 2.32 -0.64
CA PHE A 220 20.54 3.19 -0.11
C PHE A 220 21.24 4.09 -1.15
N GLY A 221 20.92 3.96 -2.44
CA GLY A 221 21.60 4.68 -3.52
C GLY A 221 21.07 6.08 -3.88
N SER A 222 19.97 6.57 -3.28
CA SER A 222 19.31 7.78 -3.84
C SER A 222 18.68 8.78 -2.87
N LYS A 223 18.73 8.59 -1.55
CA LYS A 223 18.36 9.64 -0.60
C LYS A 223 19.63 10.29 -0.04
N SER A 224 19.78 11.58 -0.29
CA SER A 224 20.81 12.45 0.29
C SER A 224 21.05 12.11 1.76
N SER A 225 22.31 11.91 2.11
CA SER A 225 22.82 11.65 3.45
C SER A 225 22.19 12.58 4.51
N GLN A 226 21.12 12.13 5.16
CA GLN A 226 20.70 12.70 6.44
C GLN A 226 21.69 12.22 7.51
N VAL A 227 22.75 13.01 7.69
CA VAL A 227 23.71 12.86 8.79
C VAL A 227 22.96 13.11 10.10
N SER A 228 22.62 12.05 10.81
CA SER A 228 22.21 12.12 12.22
C SER A 228 23.49 12.21 13.06
N ARG A 229 23.76 13.39 13.64
CA ARG A 229 24.86 13.54 14.60
C ARG A 229 24.44 12.90 15.92
N ARG A 230 24.88 11.66 16.17
CA ARG A 230 24.87 11.09 17.52
C ARG A 230 26.12 11.59 18.26
N PHE A 231 25.93 12.16 19.45
CA PHE A 231 27.03 12.44 20.37
C PHE A 231 27.55 11.11 20.92
N GLY A 232 28.77 10.73 20.54
CA GLY A 232 29.48 9.56 21.05
C GLY A 232 30.88 9.96 21.49
N THR A 233 31.34 9.42 22.61
CA THR A 233 32.72 9.57 23.12
C THR A 233 33.71 8.82 22.23
N MET A 234 34.95 9.33 22.11
CA MET A 234 35.99 8.82 21.19
C MET A 234 36.29 7.31 21.33
N SER A 235 36.00 6.71 22.48
CA SER A 235 36.17 5.27 22.72
C SER A 235 35.24 4.37 21.88
N SER A 236 34.11 4.91 21.39
CA SER A 236 33.15 4.15 20.56
C SER A 236 33.57 4.01 19.09
N MET A 237 34.59 4.74 18.64
CA MET A 237 35.07 4.68 17.25
C MET A 237 36.23 3.70 17.05
N SER A 238 36.82 3.16 18.12
CA SER A 238 38.02 2.30 18.04
C SER A 238 37.71 0.79 18.07
N GLY A 239 36.46 0.37 17.89
CA GLY A 239 36.11 -1.05 17.71
C GLY A 239 36.44 -1.95 18.90
N ALA A 240 36.54 -1.39 20.11
CA ALA A 240 36.96 -2.12 21.32
C ALA A 240 35.82 -2.89 22.03
N ASP A 241 34.56 -2.69 21.61
CA ASP A 241 33.40 -3.33 22.23
C ASP A 241 32.92 -4.60 21.49
N ASP A 242 33.72 -5.12 20.53
CA ASP A 242 33.33 -6.24 19.68
C ASP A 242 33.86 -7.60 20.19
N THR A 243 33.58 -7.94 21.45
CA THR A 243 33.76 -9.31 21.99
C THR A 243 32.78 -9.63 23.12
N VAL A 244 31.47 -9.59 22.85
CA VAL A 244 30.50 -10.33 23.68
C VAL A 244 29.70 -11.28 22.80
N TYR A 245 30.18 -12.52 22.75
CA TYR A 245 29.50 -13.65 22.13
C TYR A 245 28.23 -13.94 22.94
N MET A 246 27.09 -13.39 22.51
CA MET A 246 25.78 -13.63 23.14
C MET A 246 25.21 -14.96 22.62
N GLU A 247 25.43 -16.02 23.39
CA GLU A 247 24.81 -17.32 23.16
C GLU A 247 23.30 -17.25 23.50
N TYR A 248 22.45 -17.39 22.48
CA TYR A 248 20.99 -17.40 22.66
C TYR A 248 20.53 -18.76 23.21
N HIS A 249 20.36 -18.87 24.52
CA HIS A 249 19.55 -19.93 25.10
C HIS A 249 18.07 -19.71 24.78
N ALA A 250 17.46 -20.67 24.09
CA ALA A 250 16.04 -20.70 23.79
C ALA A 250 15.21 -20.93 25.08
N ALA A 251 14.58 -19.87 25.59
CA ALA A 251 13.55 -19.97 26.63
C ALA A 251 12.15 -20.02 26.01
N ARG A 252 11.39 -21.05 26.38
CA ARG A 252 10.00 -21.32 25.97
C ARG A 252 9.01 -20.23 26.43
N SER A 253 8.19 -19.81 25.46
CA SER A 253 6.77 -19.43 25.52
C SER A 253 6.25 -18.48 26.62
N LYS A 254 5.85 -17.29 26.19
CA LYS A 254 4.57 -16.66 26.62
C LYS A 254 3.75 -16.33 25.38
N ALA A 255 2.57 -16.93 25.28
CA ALA A 255 1.64 -16.77 24.18
C ALA A 255 1.15 -15.31 24.11
N SER A 256 1.59 -14.56 23.10
CA SER A 256 0.93 -13.32 22.70
C SER A 256 -0.22 -13.64 21.75
N SER A 257 -1.33 -12.94 21.91
CA SER A 257 -2.58 -13.10 21.17
C SER A 257 -2.32 -13.17 19.66
N LYS A 258 -2.55 -14.35 19.06
CA LYS A 258 -2.41 -14.58 17.62
C LYS A 258 -3.33 -13.63 16.84
N HIS A 259 -2.78 -12.54 16.31
CA HIS A 259 -3.32 -11.90 15.12
C HIS A 259 -3.17 -12.89 13.96
N VAL A 260 -4.14 -13.78 13.79
CA VAL A 260 -4.18 -14.72 12.67
C VAL A 260 -4.38 -13.92 11.39
N HIS A 261 -3.40 -13.99 10.49
CA HIS A 261 -3.45 -13.30 9.20
C HIS A 261 -4.75 -13.66 8.44
N PRO A 262 -5.44 -12.69 7.81
CA PRO A 262 -6.78 -12.86 7.21
C PRO A 262 -6.91 -14.09 6.30
N LEU A 263 -5.84 -14.42 5.57
CA LEU A 263 -5.76 -15.62 4.71
C LEU A 263 -6.17 -16.89 5.46
N PHE A 264 -5.64 -17.11 6.67
CA PHE A 264 -5.83 -18.35 7.42
C PHE A 264 -7.17 -18.44 8.16
N LYS A 265 -7.92 -17.33 8.26
CA LYS A 265 -9.29 -17.35 8.80
C LYS A 265 -10.28 -17.95 7.80
N ARG A 266 -10.02 -17.81 6.50
CA ARG A 266 -10.95 -18.21 5.43
C ARG A 266 -10.98 -19.72 5.15
N PHE A 267 -9.97 -20.46 5.63
CA PHE A 267 -9.79 -21.89 5.38
C PHE A 267 -9.93 -22.78 6.64
N ARG A 268 -10.35 -22.20 7.78
CA ARG A 268 -10.83 -23.00 8.92
C ARG A 268 -12.29 -23.39 8.66
N LYS A 269 -12.49 -24.50 7.95
CA LYS A 269 -13.69 -25.32 7.99
C LYS A 269 -13.26 -26.76 8.14
#